data_AF-A0A0U5FYT3-F1
#
_entry.id   AF-A0A0U5FYT3-F1
#
_cell.length_a   1.000
_cell.length_b   1.000
_cell.length_c   1.000
_cell.angle_alpha   90.00
_cell.angle_beta   90.00
_cell.angle_gamma   90.00
#
_symmetry.space_group_name_H-M   'P 1'
#
loop_
_entity.id
_entity.type
_entity.pdbx_description
1 polymer ?
#
loop_
_entity_poly.entity_id
_entity_poly.type
_entity_poly.pdbx_seq_one_letter_code
_entity_poly.pdbx_strand_id
1 'polypeptide(L)'
;MPWSAKAHTLLHAWYGGQETGHGLIDILFGHVNPAARLPMTFPQSVRHTPAYLSFGKSDYTIMYGEGVFIGHRYYEAVDRAPLFYFGHGLSYTTFRYSNLTVPTVFHPDAAFEMTISVDVTNSGSYPGSEVVQVYISDEESSVLRPPRELKAFSKVYVEVGETKTVRLTIDKYALSFWSEEDSSWKAEAGTYVVIFAASADPKCEVARRAFELPGTVYWSKP
;
A
#
# COMPACT_ATOMS: atom_id res chain seq x y z
N MET A 1 -15.94 14.53 -3.60
CA MET A 1 -16.16 15.75 -2.80
C MET A 1 -15.88 16.97 -3.68
N PRO A 2 -16.87 17.55 -4.38
CA PRO A 2 -16.63 18.63 -5.35
C PRO A 2 -16.11 19.93 -4.72
N TRP A 3 -16.20 20.05 -3.39
CA TRP A 3 -15.79 21.19 -2.59
C TRP A 3 -14.38 21.03 -1.97
N SER A 4 -13.71 19.89 -2.15
CA SER A 4 -12.43 19.61 -1.47
C SER A 4 -11.34 20.64 -1.75
N ALA A 5 -11.29 21.18 -2.98
CA ALA A 5 -10.34 22.21 -3.37
C ALA A 5 -10.55 23.57 -2.66
N LYS A 6 -11.73 23.78 -2.05
CA LYS A 6 -12.08 24.99 -1.29
C LYS A 6 -11.92 24.80 0.23
N ALA A 7 -11.73 23.57 0.68
CA ALA A 7 -11.55 23.26 2.10
C ALA A 7 -10.05 23.24 2.43
N HIS A 8 -9.62 24.17 3.29
CA HIS A 8 -8.23 24.22 3.76
C HIS A 8 -7.86 23.04 4.67
N THR A 9 -8.85 22.49 5.36
CA THR A 9 -8.68 21.38 6.30
C THR A 9 -9.76 20.35 6.06
N LEU A 10 -9.36 19.08 5.94
CA LEU A 10 -10.23 17.93 5.79
C LEU A 10 -9.82 16.88 6.80
N LEU A 11 -10.73 16.49 7.69
CA LEU A 11 -10.51 15.42 8.65
C LEU A 11 -11.54 14.33 8.43
N HIS A 12 -11.07 13.11 8.23
CA HIS A 12 -11.92 11.95 7.99
C HIS A 12 -11.95 11.04 9.24
N ALA A 13 -13.08 11.03 9.95
CA ALA A 13 -13.20 10.42 11.27
C ALA A 13 -13.87 9.03 11.30
N TRP A 14 -14.33 8.53 10.15
CA TRP A 14 -15.10 7.27 10.06
C TRP A 14 -16.29 7.22 11.03
N TYR A 15 -16.69 6.01 11.44
CA TYR A 15 -17.66 5.76 12.50
C TYR A 15 -16.93 5.28 13.77
N GLY A 16 -16.41 6.21 14.57
CA GLY A 16 -15.56 5.93 15.73
C GLY A 16 -16.26 5.48 17.02
N GLY A 17 -17.56 5.18 16.98
CA GLY A 17 -18.33 4.78 18.17
C GLY A 17 -18.51 5.89 19.20
N GLN A 18 -18.67 5.50 20.48
CA GLN A 18 -19.03 6.40 21.58
C GLN A 18 -17.98 7.50 21.83
N GLU A 19 -16.70 7.22 21.59
CA GLU A 19 -15.58 8.13 21.82
C GLU A 19 -15.20 8.97 20.60
N THR A 20 -15.99 8.94 19.52
CA THR A 20 -15.67 9.69 18.27
C THR A 20 -15.46 11.18 18.55
N GLY A 21 -16.27 11.77 19.42
CA GLY A 21 -16.17 13.19 19.78
C GLY A 21 -14.85 13.53 20.47
N HIS A 22 -14.46 12.76 21.48
CA HIS A 22 -13.20 12.95 22.19
C HIS A 22 -11.99 12.71 21.27
N GLY A 23 -12.00 11.62 20.49
CA GLY A 23 -10.95 11.34 19.53
C GLY A 23 -10.78 12.44 18.47
N LEU A 24 -11.88 13.06 18.03
CA LEU A 24 -11.82 14.18 17.10
C LEU A 24 -11.19 15.43 17.75
N ILE A 25 -11.57 15.73 18.99
CA ILE A 25 -11.01 16.86 19.76
C ILE A 25 -9.50 16.66 19.97
N ASP A 26 -9.06 15.46 20.34
CA ASP A 26 -7.63 15.18 20.54
C ASP A 26 -6.79 15.41 19.28
N ILE A 27 -7.33 15.06 18.10
CA ILE A 27 -6.68 15.38 16.83
C ILE A 27 -6.70 16.88 16.56
N LEU A 28 -7.86 17.55 16.69
CA LEU A 28 -8.01 18.97 16.37
C LEU A 28 -7.11 19.88 17.21
N PHE A 29 -6.93 19.54 18.49
CA PHE A 29 -6.06 20.28 19.41
C PHE A 29 -4.61 19.78 19.42
N GLY A 30 -4.28 18.75 18.64
CA GLY A 30 -2.92 18.21 18.55
C GLY A 30 -2.46 17.47 19.79
N HIS A 31 -3.37 17.10 20.70
CA HIS A 31 -3.06 16.15 21.77
C HIS A 31 -2.64 14.79 21.19
N VAL A 32 -3.20 14.44 20.04
CA VAL A 32 -2.80 13.29 19.24
C VAL A 32 -2.43 13.77 17.83
N ASN A 33 -1.24 13.37 17.37
CA ASN A 33 -0.82 13.58 15.99
C ASN A 33 -1.51 12.54 15.07
N PRO A 34 -2.26 12.95 14.02
CA PRO A 34 -2.88 12.02 13.10
C PRO A 34 -1.83 11.14 12.41
N ALA A 35 -2.07 9.82 12.44
CA ALA A 35 -1.15 8.82 11.92
C ALA A 35 -1.88 7.65 11.25
N ALA A 36 -3.11 7.89 10.78
CA ALA A 36 -3.89 6.92 10.03
C ALA A 36 -3.63 7.08 8.52
N ARG A 37 -3.75 5.97 7.78
CA ARG A 37 -3.68 5.92 6.32
C ARG A 37 -4.99 5.33 5.80
N LEU A 38 -5.46 5.80 4.65
CA LEU A 38 -6.70 5.34 4.04
C LEU A 38 -6.59 3.85 3.65
N PRO A 39 -7.49 2.97 4.13
CA PRO A 39 -7.52 1.57 3.73
C PRO A 39 -8.19 1.36 2.35
N MET A 40 -8.68 2.44 1.73
CA MET A 40 -9.36 2.39 0.44
C MET A 40 -9.07 3.63 -0.39
N THR A 41 -9.13 3.50 -1.71
CA THR A 41 -9.04 4.64 -2.63
C THR A 41 -10.35 5.42 -2.61
N PHE A 42 -10.27 6.76 -2.49
CA PHE A 42 -11.43 7.62 -2.59
C PHE A 42 -11.53 8.15 -4.03
N PRO A 43 -12.51 7.72 -4.85
CA PRO A 43 -12.64 8.19 -6.21
C PRO A 43 -13.04 9.68 -6.29
N GLN A 44 -12.68 10.33 -7.40
CA GLN A 44 -13.26 11.63 -7.75
C GLN A 44 -14.76 11.53 -8.09
N SER A 45 -15.18 10.41 -8.70
CA SER A 45 -16.56 10.10 -9.07
C SER A 45 -16.81 8.61 -8.94
N VAL A 46 -18.02 8.21 -8.54
CA VAL A 46 -18.41 6.78 -8.50
C VAL A 46 -18.23 6.09 -9.85
N ARG A 47 -18.33 6.84 -10.96
CA ARG A 47 -18.10 6.33 -12.32
C ARG A 47 -16.67 5.88 -12.59
N HIS A 48 -15.74 6.26 -11.71
CA HIS A 48 -14.33 5.91 -11.84
C HIS A 48 -13.97 4.64 -11.10
N THR A 49 -14.92 4.02 -10.36
CA THR A 49 -14.65 2.76 -9.67
C THR A 49 -14.62 1.61 -10.69
N PRO A 50 -13.77 0.60 -10.48
CA PRO A 50 -13.66 -0.54 -11.40
C PRO A 50 -14.99 -1.29 -11.56
N ALA A 51 -15.75 -1.40 -10.47
CA ALA A 51 -17.02 -2.11 -10.45
C ALA A 51 -18.23 -1.25 -10.88
N TYR A 52 -18.05 -0.04 -11.46
CA TYR A 52 -19.17 0.87 -11.73
C TYR A 52 -20.26 0.25 -12.63
N LEU A 53 -19.87 -0.55 -13.62
CA LEU A 53 -20.81 -1.19 -14.55
C LEU A 53 -21.37 -2.51 -14.02
N SER A 54 -20.62 -3.20 -13.15
CA SER A 54 -20.96 -4.53 -12.64
C SER A 54 -21.67 -4.50 -11.29
N PHE A 55 -21.53 -3.42 -10.51
CA PHE A 55 -22.11 -3.27 -9.19
C PHE A 55 -23.48 -2.58 -9.26
N GLY A 56 -24.55 -3.37 -9.28
CA GLY A 56 -25.91 -2.82 -9.37
C GLY A 56 -27.01 -3.85 -9.57
N LYS A 57 -28.09 -3.43 -10.26
CA LYS A 57 -29.26 -4.26 -10.54
C LYS A 57 -28.92 -5.33 -11.57
N SER A 58 -28.58 -6.51 -11.09
CA SER A 58 -28.59 -7.73 -11.90
C SER A 58 -29.82 -8.58 -11.55
N ASP A 59 -30.21 -9.45 -12.48
CA ASP A 59 -31.36 -10.35 -12.30
C ASP A 59 -31.09 -11.33 -11.16
N TYR A 60 -29.88 -11.94 -11.11
CA TYR A 60 -29.45 -12.89 -10.07
C TYR A 60 -27.93 -13.01 -9.82
N THR A 61 -27.07 -12.45 -10.68
CA THR A 61 -25.62 -12.67 -10.65
C THR A 61 -24.85 -11.35 -10.73
N ILE A 62 -23.79 -11.20 -9.94
CA ILE A 62 -22.88 -10.05 -10.03
C ILE A 62 -21.57 -10.56 -10.64
N MET A 63 -21.19 -10.00 -11.79
CA MET A 63 -19.95 -10.34 -12.48
C MET A 63 -18.81 -9.44 -12.01
N TYR A 64 -17.74 -10.02 -11.48
CA TYR A 64 -16.54 -9.30 -11.06
C TYR A 64 -15.63 -9.06 -12.28
N GLY A 65 -16.11 -8.24 -13.23
CA GLY A 65 -15.44 -8.00 -14.51
C GLY A 65 -14.09 -7.29 -14.39
N GLU A 66 -13.83 -6.64 -13.26
CA GLU A 66 -12.56 -6.01 -12.96
C GLU A 66 -11.44 -7.00 -12.56
N GLY A 67 -11.78 -8.26 -12.27
CA GLY A 67 -10.82 -9.29 -11.85
C GLY A 67 -9.97 -8.84 -10.67
N VAL A 68 -8.63 -8.94 -10.81
CA VAL A 68 -7.68 -8.53 -9.76
C VAL A 68 -7.47 -7.01 -9.67
N PHE A 69 -8.02 -6.24 -10.63
CA PHE A 69 -7.90 -4.78 -10.67
C PHE A 69 -8.95 -4.13 -9.77
N ILE A 70 -8.75 -4.26 -8.46
CA ILE A 70 -9.58 -3.65 -7.42
C ILE A 70 -8.81 -2.57 -6.66
N GLY A 71 -9.52 -1.49 -6.27
CA GLY A 71 -8.90 -0.40 -5.52
C GLY A 71 -7.71 0.22 -6.25
N HIS A 72 -6.60 0.48 -5.54
CA HIS A 72 -5.40 1.12 -6.11
C HIS A 72 -4.85 0.42 -7.35
N ARG A 73 -4.94 -0.92 -7.39
CA ARG A 73 -4.50 -1.74 -8.54
C ARG A 73 -5.12 -1.24 -9.85
N TYR A 74 -6.41 -0.94 -9.84
CA TYR A 74 -7.11 -0.42 -11.01
C TYR A 74 -6.67 0.99 -11.38
N TYR A 75 -6.68 1.92 -10.40
CA TYR A 75 -6.35 3.32 -10.66
C TYR A 75 -4.94 3.50 -11.18
N GLU A 76 -4.00 2.70 -10.70
CA GLU A 76 -2.62 2.67 -11.20
C GLU A 76 -2.54 2.05 -12.60
N ALA A 77 -3.23 0.92 -12.84
CA ALA A 77 -3.21 0.24 -14.14
C ALA A 77 -3.78 1.08 -15.28
N VAL A 78 -4.79 1.92 -15.00
CA VAL A 78 -5.44 2.78 -16.01
C VAL A 78 -4.94 4.23 -15.97
N ASP A 79 -3.85 4.49 -15.24
CA ASP A 79 -3.23 5.81 -15.05
C ASP A 79 -4.25 6.91 -14.72
N ARG A 80 -5.04 6.67 -13.66
CA ARG A 80 -6.11 7.58 -13.25
C ARG A 80 -5.95 8.01 -11.79
N ALA A 81 -5.68 9.28 -11.60
CA ALA A 81 -5.63 9.88 -10.27
C ALA A 81 -7.01 9.81 -9.54
N PRO A 82 -7.10 9.19 -8.35
CA PRO A 82 -8.25 9.30 -7.48
C PRO A 82 -8.31 10.67 -6.78
N LEU A 83 -9.32 10.89 -5.94
CA LEU A 83 -9.36 12.08 -5.08
C LEU A 83 -8.39 11.95 -3.89
N PHE A 84 -8.36 10.77 -3.27
CA PHE A 84 -7.32 10.38 -2.32
C PHE A 84 -6.85 8.97 -2.63
N TYR A 85 -5.54 8.77 -2.69
CA TYR A 85 -4.92 7.49 -2.97
C TYR A 85 -5.11 6.50 -1.81
N PHE A 86 -5.05 5.21 -2.12
CA PHE A 86 -4.90 4.18 -1.09
C PHE A 86 -3.65 4.45 -0.26
N GLY A 87 -3.72 4.20 1.04
CA GLY A 87 -2.62 4.47 1.95
C GLY A 87 -2.36 5.96 2.19
N HIS A 88 -3.17 6.88 1.67
CA HIS A 88 -2.99 8.32 1.91
C HIS A 88 -3.37 8.71 3.35
N GLY A 89 -2.59 9.61 3.94
CA GLY A 89 -2.91 10.25 5.21
C GLY A 89 -1.84 11.30 5.52
N LEU A 90 -2.20 12.32 6.28
CA LEU A 90 -1.27 13.36 6.70
C LEU A 90 -0.91 13.19 8.17
N SER A 91 0.12 13.92 8.59
CA SER A 91 0.59 14.03 9.97
C SER A 91 0.90 15.50 10.27
N TYR A 92 0.90 15.87 11.55
CA TYR A 92 1.43 17.17 12.00
C TYR A 92 2.95 17.25 11.97
N THR A 93 3.64 16.13 11.71
CA THR A 93 5.08 16.09 11.51
C THR A 93 5.44 15.51 10.14
N THR A 94 6.72 15.57 9.78
CA THR A 94 7.24 15.07 8.51
C THR A 94 8.30 14.00 8.73
N PHE A 95 8.22 12.92 7.97
CA PHE A 95 9.16 11.81 8.06
C PHE A 95 10.07 11.76 6.83
N ARG A 96 11.34 11.42 7.06
CA ARG A 96 12.33 11.14 6.01
C ARG A 96 12.71 9.68 6.07
N TYR A 97 13.02 9.13 4.90
CA TYR A 97 13.38 7.74 4.74
C TYR A 97 14.81 7.65 4.20
N SER A 98 15.60 6.72 4.71
CA SER A 98 16.99 6.52 4.31
C SER A 98 17.44 5.07 4.50
N ASN A 99 18.67 4.74 4.11
CA ASN A 99 19.34 3.46 4.38
C ASN A 99 18.51 2.22 4.00
N LEU A 100 17.86 2.28 2.83
CA LEU A 100 17.07 1.16 2.33
C LEU A 100 17.94 -0.04 2.03
N THR A 101 17.57 -1.18 2.59
CA THR A 101 18.27 -2.45 2.42
C THR A 101 17.32 -3.48 1.82
N VAL A 102 17.64 -3.92 0.60
CA VAL A 102 16.94 -4.98 -0.12
C VAL A 102 18.02 -5.91 -0.69
N PRO A 103 17.98 -7.22 -0.41
CA PRO A 103 18.89 -8.18 -1.05
C PRO A 103 18.78 -8.12 -2.58
N THR A 104 19.90 -8.22 -3.29
CA THR A 104 19.91 -8.17 -4.76
C THR A 104 19.40 -9.46 -5.40
N VAL A 105 19.48 -10.57 -4.68
CA VAL A 105 18.98 -11.88 -5.11
C VAL A 105 18.23 -12.48 -3.93
N PHE A 106 17.04 -12.99 -4.19
CA PHE A 106 16.26 -13.73 -3.22
C PHE A 106 16.32 -15.23 -3.54
N HIS A 107 17.04 -15.97 -2.70
CA HIS A 107 17.06 -17.42 -2.75
C HIS A 107 15.97 -17.96 -1.82
N PRO A 108 14.82 -18.43 -2.33
CA PRO A 108 13.76 -18.94 -1.47
C PRO A 108 14.26 -20.18 -0.72
N ASP A 109 14.29 -20.07 0.61
CA ASP A 109 14.58 -21.17 1.52
C ASP A 109 13.27 -21.89 1.92
N ALA A 110 13.33 -22.76 2.92
CA ALA A 110 12.15 -23.45 3.42
C ALA A 110 11.07 -22.51 3.99
N ALA A 111 11.47 -21.32 4.48
CA ALA A 111 10.54 -20.31 4.99
C ALA A 111 9.98 -19.44 3.85
N PHE A 112 10.74 -19.26 2.76
CA PHE A 112 10.45 -18.32 1.67
C PHE A 112 10.21 -16.92 2.24
N GLU A 113 11.18 -16.43 3.01
CA GLU A 113 11.12 -15.10 3.63
C GLU A 113 12.36 -14.28 3.30
N MET A 114 12.15 -13.03 2.88
CA MET A 114 13.19 -12.04 2.68
C MET A 114 12.96 -10.86 3.61
N THR A 115 13.95 -10.54 4.43
CA THR A 115 13.91 -9.32 5.25
C THR A 115 14.41 -8.13 4.45
N ILE A 116 13.62 -7.05 4.46
CA ILE A 116 13.99 -5.74 3.93
C ILE A 116 13.91 -4.70 5.06
N SER A 117 14.62 -3.59 4.92
CA SER A 117 14.57 -2.53 5.92
C SER A 117 14.70 -1.13 5.36
N VAL A 118 14.20 -0.16 6.11
CA VAL A 118 14.34 1.27 5.86
C VAL A 118 14.43 2.03 7.18
N ASP A 119 15.28 3.04 7.22
CA ASP A 119 15.35 3.96 8.36
C ASP A 119 14.31 5.06 8.18
N VAL A 120 13.56 5.34 9.25
CA VAL A 120 12.54 6.39 9.30
C VAL A 120 12.96 7.42 10.35
N THR A 121 13.21 8.64 9.91
CA THR A 121 13.56 9.78 10.76
C THR A 121 12.37 10.73 10.88
N ASN A 122 11.97 11.09 12.10
CA ASN A 122 11.04 12.20 12.30
C ASN A 122 11.79 13.52 12.20
N SER A 123 11.51 14.27 11.15
CA SER A 123 12.20 15.51 10.78
C SER A 123 11.37 16.77 11.00
N GLY A 124 10.17 16.65 11.57
CA GLY A 124 9.28 17.77 11.87
C GLY A 124 9.33 18.17 13.33
N SER A 125 8.27 18.83 13.81
CA SER A 125 8.22 19.47 15.13
C SER A 125 7.38 18.73 16.17
N TYR A 126 6.69 17.66 15.77
CA TYR A 126 5.82 16.90 16.67
C TYR A 126 6.22 15.43 16.67
N PRO A 127 6.16 14.74 17.82
CA PRO A 127 6.26 13.29 17.82
C PRO A 127 5.07 12.71 17.04
N GLY A 128 5.25 11.52 16.47
CA GLY A 128 4.19 10.92 15.66
C GLY A 128 4.52 9.52 15.21
N SER A 129 3.54 8.87 14.58
CA SER A 129 3.76 7.59 13.93
C SER A 129 3.72 7.71 12.41
N GLU A 130 4.62 6.98 11.76
CA GLU A 130 4.67 6.83 10.31
C GLU A 130 4.26 5.40 9.94
N VAL A 131 3.60 5.25 8.79
CA VAL A 131 3.22 3.96 8.22
C VAL A 131 4.03 3.73 6.96
N VAL A 132 5.09 2.92 7.08
CA VAL A 132 5.89 2.47 5.94
C VAL A 132 5.07 1.46 5.15
N GLN A 133 4.86 1.71 3.86
CA GLN A 133 4.19 0.79 2.95
C GLN A 133 5.20 0.26 1.95
N VAL A 134 5.18 -1.05 1.74
CA VAL A 134 6.02 -1.74 0.77
C VAL A 134 5.15 -2.43 -0.28
N TYR A 135 5.38 -2.02 -1.52
CA TYR A 135 4.77 -2.59 -2.69
C TYR A 135 5.77 -3.44 -3.46
N ILE A 136 5.30 -4.50 -4.10
CA ILE A 136 6.07 -5.30 -5.04
C ILE A 136 5.51 -5.09 -6.44
N SER A 137 6.40 -4.86 -7.40
CA SER A 137 6.12 -4.88 -8.83
C SER A 137 6.85 -6.06 -9.47
N ASP A 138 6.17 -6.73 -10.39
CA ASP A 138 6.69 -7.83 -11.20
C ASP A 138 6.66 -7.34 -12.66
N GLU A 139 7.82 -6.92 -13.17
CA GLU A 139 7.94 -6.25 -14.49
C GLU A 139 7.95 -7.27 -15.65
N GLU A 140 8.16 -8.54 -15.35
CA GLU A 140 8.37 -9.61 -16.35
C GLU A 140 7.28 -10.68 -16.34
N SER A 141 6.19 -10.44 -15.59
CA SER A 141 5.13 -11.43 -15.42
C SER A 141 4.54 -11.91 -16.75
N SER A 142 4.32 -13.22 -16.84
CA SER A 142 3.66 -13.84 -18.01
C SER A 142 2.16 -13.54 -18.09
N VAL A 143 1.56 -13.09 -16.98
CA VAL A 143 0.14 -12.74 -16.89
C VAL A 143 -0.06 -11.27 -16.59
N LEU A 144 -1.26 -10.78 -16.91
CA LEU A 144 -1.62 -9.41 -16.59
C LEU A 144 -1.73 -9.22 -15.06
N ARG A 145 -0.76 -8.49 -14.48
CA ARG A 145 -0.72 -8.16 -13.05
C ARG A 145 -0.95 -6.66 -12.78
N PRO A 146 -1.38 -6.29 -11.56
CA PRO A 146 -1.34 -4.90 -11.14
C PRO A 146 0.08 -4.32 -11.25
N PRO A 147 0.24 -3.03 -11.60
CA PRO A 147 1.57 -2.40 -11.72
C PRO A 147 2.43 -2.57 -10.47
N ARG A 148 1.81 -2.53 -9.30
CA ARG A 148 2.40 -2.90 -8.02
C ARG A 148 1.31 -3.30 -7.03
N GLU A 149 1.69 -4.05 -6.00
CA GLU A 149 0.79 -4.57 -4.98
C GLU A 149 1.36 -4.36 -3.58
N LEU A 150 0.56 -3.87 -2.63
CA LEU A 150 0.99 -3.79 -1.23
C LEU A 150 1.23 -5.20 -0.67
N LYS A 151 2.46 -5.50 -0.23
CA LYS A 151 2.84 -6.81 0.33
C LYS A 151 3.29 -6.76 1.77
N ALA A 152 3.78 -5.61 2.25
CA ALA A 152 4.11 -5.43 3.65
C ALA A 152 3.86 -3.98 4.09
N PHE A 153 3.56 -3.79 5.38
CA PHE A 153 3.51 -2.47 5.98
C PHE A 153 3.85 -2.55 7.46
N SER A 154 4.37 -1.46 8.02
CA SER A 154 4.62 -1.36 9.47
C SER A 154 4.40 0.07 9.93
N LYS A 155 3.82 0.18 11.13
CA LYS A 155 3.62 1.45 11.81
C LYS A 155 4.67 1.61 12.89
N VAL A 156 5.39 2.73 12.87
CA VAL A 156 6.45 3.02 13.83
C VAL A 156 6.20 4.39 14.45
N TYR A 157 6.24 4.47 15.78
CA TYR A 157 6.23 5.74 16.50
C TYR A 157 7.66 6.25 16.65
N VAL A 158 7.91 7.51 16.30
CA VAL A 158 9.25 8.12 16.24
C VAL A 158 9.22 9.50 16.91
N GLU A 159 10.05 9.68 17.93
CA GLU A 159 10.22 10.97 18.61
C GLU A 159 10.87 12.01 17.69
N VAL A 160 10.73 13.30 17.98
CA VAL A 160 11.30 14.38 17.16
C VAL A 160 12.82 14.24 17.06
N GLY A 161 13.36 14.19 15.83
CA GLY A 161 14.79 14.01 15.57
C GLY A 161 15.29 12.56 15.71
N GLU A 162 14.46 11.63 16.21
CA GLU A 162 14.80 10.22 16.33
C GLU A 162 14.77 9.54 14.94
N THR A 163 15.60 8.52 14.77
CA THR A 163 15.57 7.60 13.63
C THR A 163 15.33 6.18 14.12
N LYS A 164 14.38 5.47 13.49
CA LYS A 164 14.13 4.04 13.74
C LYS A 164 14.25 3.22 12.47
N THR A 165 14.94 2.10 12.56
CA THR A 165 15.00 1.10 11.48
C THR A 165 13.74 0.24 11.53
N VAL A 166 12.94 0.31 10.46
CA VAL A 166 11.78 -0.54 10.23
C VAL A 166 12.22 -1.76 9.44
N ARG A 167 11.98 -2.95 9.98
CA ARG A 167 12.22 -4.24 9.30
C ARG A 167 10.88 -4.83 8.87
N LEU A 168 10.81 -5.31 7.64
CA LEU A 168 9.63 -5.89 7.02
C LEU A 168 10.02 -7.21 6.36
N THR A 169 9.10 -8.16 6.35
CA THR A 169 9.30 -9.47 5.70
C THR A 169 8.47 -9.53 4.43
N ILE A 170 9.10 -9.96 3.35
CA ILE A 170 8.49 -10.29 2.07
C ILE A 170 8.46 -11.82 2.00
N ASP A 171 7.26 -12.39 1.92
CA ASP A 171 7.06 -13.83 1.93
C ASP A 171 6.69 -14.38 0.54
N LYS A 172 6.36 -15.67 0.45
CA LYS A 172 5.92 -16.30 -0.81
C LYS A 172 4.70 -15.66 -1.47
N TYR A 173 3.78 -15.08 -0.70
CA TYR A 173 2.61 -14.41 -1.24
C TYR A 173 2.97 -13.07 -1.88
N ALA A 174 4.10 -12.49 -1.50
CA ALA A 174 4.55 -11.22 -2.04
C ALA A 174 4.91 -11.31 -3.52
N LEU A 175 5.44 -12.46 -3.97
CA LEU A 175 5.89 -12.64 -5.35
C LEU A 175 4.87 -13.42 -6.18
N SER A 176 4.10 -14.29 -5.54
CA SER A 176 3.21 -15.21 -6.23
C SER A 176 1.94 -14.55 -6.77
N PHE A 177 1.46 -15.05 -7.91
CA PHE A 177 0.06 -14.96 -8.35
C PHE A 177 -0.55 -16.37 -8.38
N TRP A 178 -1.88 -16.45 -8.46
CA TRP A 178 -2.56 -17.73 -8.64
C TRP A 178 -2.62 -18.09 -10.13
N SER A 179 -1.96 -19.18 -10.52
CA SER A 179 -2.03 -19.72 -11.88
C SER A 179 -3.26 -20.63 -11.99
N GLU A 180 -4.23 -20.24 -12.81
CA GLU A 180 -5.40 -21.09 -13.09
C GLU A 180 -5.01 -22.35 -13.89
N GLU A 181 -4.04 -22.21 -14.81
CA GLU A 181 -3.50 -23.31 -15.61
C GLU A 181 -2.85 -24.38 -14.73
N ASP A 182 -1.99 -23.95 -13.79
CA ASP A 182 -1.27 -24.88 -12.90
C ASP A 182 -2.05 -25.21 -11.62
N SER A 183 -3.23 -24.60 -11.41
CA SER A 183 -4.02 -24.70 -10.18
C SER A 183 -3.21 -24.54 -8.89
N SER A 184 -2.25 -23.60 -8.90
CA SER A 184 -1.31 -23.37 -7.80
C SER A 184 -0.83 -21.92 -7.74
N TRP A 185 -0.25 -21.52 -6.61
CA TRP A 185 0.48 -20.27 -6.53
C TRP A 185 1.81 -20.41 -7.27
N LYS A 186 2.10 -19.43 -8.11
CA LYS A 186 3.28 -19.37 -8.97
C LYS A 186 4.01 -18.05 -8.75
N ALA A 187 5.28 -18.12 -8.36
CA ALA A 187 6.22 -17.00 -8.38
C ALA A 187 7.23 -17.25 -9.50
N GLU A 188 7.21 -16.42 -10.54
CA GLU A 188 8.05 -16.59 -11.73
C GLU A 188 9.47 -16.11 -11.48
N ALA A 189 10.47 -16.84 -11.99
CA ALA A 189 11.83 -16.33 -12.03
C ALA A 189 11.89 -15.02 -12.82
N GLY A 190 12.71 -14.08 -12.37
CA GLY A 190 12.86 -12.79 -13.02
C GLY A 190 13.10 -11.65 -12.04
N THR A 191 13.06 -10.43 -12.57
CA THR A 191 13.29 -9.21 -11.82
C THR A 191 12.01 -8.71 -11.14
N TYR A 192 12.07 -8.54 -9.83
CA TYR A 192 11.04 -7.89 -9.03
C TYR A 192 11.55 -6.56 -8.49
N VAL A 193 10.63 -5.61 -8.27
CA VAL A 193 10.96 -4.29 -7.70
C VAL A 193 10.23 -4.11 -6.38
N VAL A 194 11.00 -3.90 -5.31
CA VAL A 194 10.50 -3.44 -4.01
C VAL A 194 10.38 -1.92 -4.04
N ILE A 195 9.19 -1.41 -3.74
CA ILE A 195 8.88 0.02 -3.73
C ILE A 195 8.47 0.42 -2.31
N PHE A 196 9.26 1.29 -1.70
CA PHE A 196 8.94 1.92 -0.41
C PHE A 196 8.17 3.21 -0.67
N ALA A 197 7.04 3.38 0.00
CA ALA A 197 6.21 4.57 -0.16
C ALA A 197 5.46 4.91 1.14
N ALA A 198 5.04 6.17 1.25
CA ALA A 198 4.14 6.63 2.31
C ALA A 198 2.66 6.46 1.95
N SER A 199 2.34 6.28 0.65
CA SER A 199 1.02 5.96 0.12
C SER A 199 1.14 5.42 -1.31
N ALA A 200 0.02 5.01 -1.92
CA ALA A 200 -0.04 4.65 -3.34
C ALA A 200 0.00 5.86 -4.29
N ASP A 201 0.09 7.10 -3.80
CA ASP A 201 0.37 8.27 -4.65
C ASP A 201 1.77 8.13 -5.28
N PRO A 202 1.94 8.26 -6.61
CA PRO A 202 3.26 8.28 -7.24
C PRO A 202 4.24 9.29 -6.63
N LYS A 203 3.73 10.40 -6.07
CA LYS A 203 4.55 11.43 -5.41
C LYS A 203 5.04 11.03 -4.01
N CYS A 204 4.43 10.00 -3.42
CA CYS A 204 4.80 9.48 -2.10
C CYS A 204 5.76 8.28 -2.20
N GLU A 205 6.17 7.88 -3.40
CA GLU A 205 7.23 6.92 -3.57
C GLU A 205 8.55 7.49 -3.06
N VAL A 206 9.19 6.76 -2.16
CA VAL A 206 10.46 7.15 -1.54
C VAL A 206 11.62 6.61 -2.35
N ALA A 207 11.57 5.31 -2.66
CA ALA A 207 12.62 4.62 -3.38
C ALA A 207 12.12 3.27 -3.89
N ARG A 208 12.76 2.83 -4.97
CA ARG A 208 12.60 1.48 -5.52
C ARG A 208 13.93 0.76 -5.58
N ARG A 209 13.92 -0.56 -5.40
CA ARG A 209 15.10 -1.45 -5.51
C ARG A 209 14.69 -2.74 -6.20
N ALA A 210 15.45 -3.12 -7.22
CA ALA A 210 15.26 -4.39 -7.90
C ALA A 210 15.96 -5.54 -7.15
N PHE A 211 15.40 -6.73 -7.25
CA PHE A 211 16.03 -7.97 -6.83
C PHE A 211 15.60 -9.11 -7.76
N GLU A 212 16.46 -10.12 -7.87
CA GLU A 212 16.22 -11.28 -8.73
C GLU A 212 15.64 -12.46 -7.95
N LEU A 213 14.61 -13.11 -8.51
CA LEU A 213 14.21 -14.46 -8.13
C LEU A 213 14.81 -15.44 -9.16
N PRO A 214 15.80 -16.29 -8.79
CA PRO A 214 16.56 -17.07 -9.76
C PRO A 214 15.81 -18.27 -10.33
N GLY A 215 14.68 -18.68 -9.74
CA GLY A 215 13.94 -19.86 -10.16
C GLY A 215 12.45 -19.72 -9.89
N THR A 216 11.64 -20.25 -10.81
CA THR A 216 10.18 -20.27 -10.66
C THR A 216 9.80 -21.23 -9.55
N VAL A 217 8.97 -20.77 -8.62
CA VAL A 217 8.50 -21.58 -7.50
C VAL A 217 6.99 -21.76 -7.58
N TYR A 218 6.57 -23.00 -7.39
CA TYR A 218 5.17 -23.38 -7.29
C TYR A 218 4.86 -23.84 -5.88
N TRP A 219 3.69 -23.48 -5.38
CA TRP A 219 3.20 -24.00 -4.12
C TRP A 219 1.67 -23.97 -4.07
N SER A 220 1.08 -24.94 -3.39
CA SER A 220 -0.34 -24.95 -3.05
C SER A 220 -0.50 -24.71 -1.56
N LYS A 221 -1.69 -24.29 -1.11
CA LYS A 221 -2.01 -24.45 0.31
C LYS A 221 -1.94 -25.95 0.65
N PRO A 222 -1.40 -26.33 1.82
CA PRO A 222 -1.53 -27.70 2.30
C PRO A 222 -3.00 -28.09 2.48
#